data_AF-A0A1I8ICK4-F1
#
_entry.id   AF-A0A1I8ICK4-F1
#
_cell.length_a   1.000
_cell.length_b   1.000
_cell.length_c   1.000
_cell.angle_alpha   90.00
_cell.angle_beta   90.00
_cell.angle_gamma   90.00
#
_symmetry.space_group_name_H-M   'P 1'
#
loop_
_entity.id
_entity.type
_entity.pdbx_description
1 polymer ?
#
loop_
_entity_poly.entity_id
_entity_poly.type
_entity_poly.pdbx_seq_one_letter_code
_entity_poly.pdbx_strand_id
1 'polypeptide(L)'
;LRLRHPRLEGVPEVPQRPVHSELAQTLHLQAQRRWPPLPALPPGFWDLSSDNPEGCQSCNCTAEGVAGELADCDLETGRCTCKPLAVGSGCSRCPSGSRDLAAGRWLGCLPCGCDTAGSLGPNCVAAPDGVGSVCACLNDSVAGRLCDRPASEHFWPGLGQHRIEFETSARIP
;
A
#
# COMPACT_ATOMS: atom_id res chain seq x y z
N LEU A 1 48.30 -37.05 59.34
CA LEU A 1 47.51 -37.67 60.43
C LEU A 1 46.12 -37.07 60.44
N ARG A 2 45.08 -37.87 60.13
CA ARG A 2 43.69 -37.44 60.28
C ARG A 2 43.34 -37.42 61.76
N LEU A 3 42.89 -36.28 62.28
CA LEU A 3 42.17 -36.22 63.54
C LEU A 3 40.71 -35.93 63.23
N ARG A 4 39.87 -36.95 63.50
CA ARG A 4 38.41 -36.87 63.42
C ARG A 4 37.93 -35.93 64.53
N HIS A 5 37.20 -34.89 64.16
CA HIS A 5 36.39 -34.12 65.11
C HIS A 5 35.05 -34.84 65.37
N PRO A 6 34.60 -34.96 66.63
CA PRO A 6 33.21 -35.28 66.94
C PRO A 6 32.35 -34.03 66.68
N ARG A 7 31.27 -34.17 65.91
CA ARG A 7 30.22 -33.15 65.84
C ARG A 7 29.19 -33.48 66.91
N LEU A 8 29.12 -32.63 67.92
CA LEU A 8 28.05 -32.63 68.92
C LEU A 8 26.79 -32.02 68.33
N GLU A 9 25.70 -32.69 68.62
CA GLU A 9 24.32 -32.39 68.28
C GLU A 9 23.80 -31.17 69.05
N GLY A 10 22.77 -30.51 68.49
CA GLY A 10 21.86 -29.66 69.28
C GLY A 10 21.78 -28.19 68.88
N VAL A 11 21.13 -27.89 67.75
CA VAL A 11 20.28 -26.69 67.63
C VAL A 11 18.98 -27.11 66.93
N PRO A 12 17.79 -26.85 67.50
CA PRO A 12 16.53 -27.29 66.94
C PRO A 12 16.19 -26.55 65.64
N GLU A 13 15.95 -27.31 64.57
CA GLU A 13 15.40 -26.81 63.31
C GLU A 13 13.94 -26.41 63.53
N VAL A 14 13.66 -25.11 63.42
CA VAL A 14 12.30 -24.59 63.31
C VAL A 14 11.80 -24.93 61.90
N PRO A 15 10.68 -25.65 61.74
CA PRO A 15 10.12 -25.87 60.41
C PRO A 15 9.56 -24.54 59.93
N GLN A 16 9.65 -24.23 58.63
CA GLN A 16 8.47 -23.95 57.79
C GLN A 16 8.87 -23.94 56.31
N ARG A 17 8.21 -24.83 55.57
CA ARG A 17 8.18 -24.86 54.11
C ARG A 17 7.51 -23.57 53.60
N PRO A 18 8.04 -22.87 52.59
CA PRO A 18 7.19 -22.06 51.74
C PRO A 18 6.46 -23.03 50.80
N VAL A 19 5.27 -23.46 51.22
CA VAL A 19 4.30 -24.05 50.31
C VAL A 19 3.93 -22.93 49.35
N HIS A 20 4.45 -22.96 48.12
CA HIS A 20 3.95 -22.15 47.03
C HIS A 20 2.45 -22.45 46.94
N SER A 21 1.61 -21.56 47.47
CA SER A 21 0.17 -21.72 47.42
C SER A 21 -0.23 -21.74 45.94
N GLU A 22 -0.96 -22.76 45.49
CA GLU A 22 -1.59 -22.81 44.17
C GLU A 22 -2.46 -21.56 43.88
N LEU A 23 -2.84 -20.83 44.93
CA LEU A 23 -3.51 -19.52 44.91
C LEU A 23 -2.64 -18.40 44.29
N ALA A 24 -1.31 -18.44 44.43
CA ALA A 24 -0.42 -17.43 43.86
C ALA A 24 -0.19 -17.62 42.35
N GLN A 25 -0.22 -18.88 41.89
CA GLN A 25 -0.11 -19.20 40.46
C GLN A 25 -1.42 -18.93 39.71
N THR A 26 -2.58 -19.15 40.36
CA THR A 26 -3.89 -18.79 39.81
C THR A 26 -4.09 -17.28 39.71
N LEU A 27 -3.60 -16.48 40.66
CA LEU A 27 -3.64 -15.01 40.56
C LEU A 27 -2.82 -14.46 39.38
N HIS A 28 -1.67 -15.07 39.07
CA HIS A 28 -0.82 -14.63 37.95
C HIS A 28 -1.45 -14.93 36.58
N LEU A 29 -2.17 -16.05 36.47
CA LEU A 29 -2.96 -16.40 35.27
C LEU A 29 -4.25 -15.59 35.15
N GLN A 30 -4.83 -15.13 36.27
CA GLN A 30 -5.99 -14.24 36.28
C GLN A 30 -5.62 -12.78 35.96
N ALA A 31 -4.41 -12.33 36.30
CA ALA A 31 -3.89 -10.99 35.97
C ALA A 31 -3.53 -10.82 34.48
N GLN A 32 -3.43 -11.92 33.71
CA GLN A 32 -3.30 -11.89 32.25
C GLN A 32 -4.65 -11.88 31.52
N ARG A 33 -5.79 -11.94 32.24
CA ARG A 33 -7.10 -11.55 31.68
C ARG A 33 -7.19 -10.02 31.65
N ARG A 34 -6.32 -9.45 30.83
CA ARG A 34 -6.13 -8.04 30.61
C ARG A 34 -7.35 -7.47 29.90
N TRP A 35 -8.34 -7.03 30.68
CA TRP A 35 -9.47 -6.20 30.21
C TRP A 35 -10.38 -6.95 29.21
N PRO A 36 -11.68 -6.63 29.08
CA PRO A 36 -12.36 -7.00 27.83
C PRO A 36 -11.53 -6.41 26.68
N PRO A 37 -11.23 -7.15 25.60
CA PRO A 37 -10.77 -6.48 24.39
C PRO A 37 -11.78 -5.39 24.08
N LEU A 38 -11.32 -4.20 23.69
CA LEU A 38 -12.16 -3.20 23.03
C LEU A 38 -13.12 -3.96 22.08
N PRO A 39 -14.40 -3.60 21.99
CA PRO A 39 -15.34 -4.31 21.12
C PRO A 39 -14.67 -4.48 19.75
N ALA A 40 -14.34 -5.74 19.42
CA ALA A 40 -13.54 -6.03 18.26
C ALA A 40 -14.43 -5.74 17.05
N LEU A 41 -14.18 -4.59 16.42
CA LEU A 41 -14.82 -4.21 15.17
C LEU A 41 -14.53 -5.29 14.12
N PRO A 42 -15.54 -5.73 13.35
CA PRO A 42 -15.31 -6.57 12.19
C PRO A 42 -14.34 -5.88 11.21
N PRO A 43 -13.49 -6.66 10.50
CA PRO A 43 -12.64 -6.09 9.44
C PRO A 43 -13.48 -5.33 8.41
N GLY A 44 -12.94 -4.22 7.93
CA GLY A 44 -13.63 -3.29 7.03
C GLY A 44 -14.67 -2.37 7.70
N PHE A 45 -14.72 -2.28 9.03
CA PHE A 45 -15.58 -1.35 9.77
C PHE A 45 -14.80 -0.43 10.73
N TRP A 46 -15.33 0.77 10.96
CA TRP A 46 -14.76 1.81 11.83
C TRP A 46 -15.86 2.60 12.58
N ASP A 47 -15.48 3.60 13.37
CA ASP A 47 -16.41 4.53 14.05
C ASP A 47 -17.36 3.89 15.09
N LEU A 48 -16.84 2.99 15.92
CA LEU A 48 -17.59 2.46 17.06
C LEU A 48 -17.44 3.39 18.27
N SER A 49 -18.29 4.41 18.35
CA SER A 49 -18.32 5.38 19.46
C SER A 49 -19.71 5.50 20.08
N SER A 50 -19.78 5.90 21.36
CA SER A 50 -21.04 6.30 22.01
C SER A 50 -21.70 7.51 21.33
N ASP A 51 -20.91 8.30 20.61
CA ASP A 51 -21.38 9.50 19.89
C ASP A 51 -22.02 9.18 18.54
N ASN A 52 -21.82 7.96 18.02
CA ASN A 52 -22.44 7.50 16.78
C ASN A 52 -23.56 6.47 17.09
N PRO A 53 -24.83 6.91 17.18
CA PRO A 53 -25.96 6.03 17.51
C PRO A 53 -26.27 4.99 16.43
N GLU A 54 -25.77 5.18 15.20
CA GLU A 54 -25.92 4.22 14.09
C GLU A 54 -24.96 3.00 14.24
N GLY A 55 -23.99 3.08 15.17
CA GLY A 55 -22.99 2.05 15.37
C GLY A 55 -21.87 2.11 14.32
N CYS A 56 -21.20 0.99 14.08
CA CYS A 56 -20.02 0.94 13.23
C CYS A 56 -20.32 1.17 11.74
N GLN A 57 -19.42 1.89 11.07
CA GLN A 57 -19.52 2.28 9.65
C GLN A 57 -18.57 1.45 8.77
N SER A 58 -18.96 1.19 7.52
CA SER A 58 -18.08 0.54 6.53
C SER A 58 -16.96 1.47 6.06
N CYS A 59 -15.75 0.95 5.92
CA CYS A 59 -14.61 1.67 5.37
C CYS A 59 -14.71 1.91 3.84
N ASN A 60 -15.41 1.03 3.12
CA ASN A 60 -15.47 1.00 1.65
C ASN A 60 -14.09 0.98 0.95
N CYS A 61 -13.11 0.28 1.51
CA CYS A 61 -11.80 0.08 0.88
C CYS A 61 -11.90 -0.92 -0.29
N THR A 62 -11.22 -0.60 -1.40
CA THR A 62 -11.17 -1.44 -2.61
C THR A 62 -9.97 -2.35 -2.56
N ALA A 63 -10.17 -3.67 -2.62
CA ALA A 63 -9.12 -4.68 -2.50
C ALA A 63 -7.98 -4.48 -3.52
N GLU A 64 -8.30 -3.99 -4.71
CA GLU A 64 -7.32 -3.75 -5.78
C GLU A 64 -6.34 -2.61 -5.45
N GLY A 65 -6.79 -1.64 -4.67
CA GLY A 65 -6.07 -0.40 -4.39
C GLY A 65 -5.53 -0.25 -2.98
N VAL A 66 -5.85 -1.16 -2.06
CA VAL A 66 -5.24 -1.18 -0.72
C VAL A 66 -3.86 -1.84 -0.74
N ALA A 67 -2.95 -1.38 0.12
CA ALA A 67 -1.59 -1.91 0.20
C ALA A 67 -1.52 -3.29 0.89
N GLY A 68 -2.53 -3.66 1.67
CA GLY A 68 -2.63 -4.94 2.37
C GLY A 68 -3.46 -5.98 1.62
N GLU A 69 -3.38 -7.23 2.08
CA GLU A 69 -4.22 -8.34 1.60
C GLU A 69 -5.69 -8.17 2.01
N LEU A 70 -5.95 -7.42 3.10
CA LEU A 70 -7.29 -7.11 3.60
C LEU A 70 -7.65 -5.66 3.29
N ALA A 71 -8.91 -5.46 2.88
CA ALA A 71 -9.52 -4.15 2.67
C ALA A 71 -9.95 -3.48 3.99
N ASP A 72 -9.02 -3.43 4.95
CA ASP A 72 -9.21 -2.81 6.26
C ASP A 72 -8.89 -1.31 6.25
N CYS A 73 -9.44 -0.60 7.23
CA CYS A 73 -9.13 0.79 7.49
C CYS A 73 -8.79 1.04 8.95
N ASP A 74 -8.25 2.22 9.21
CA ASP A 74 -7.99 2.73 10.54
C ASP A 74 -9.30 2.88 11.35
N LEU A 75 -9.32 2.35 12.57
CA LEU A 75 -10.55 2.23 13.38
C LEU A 75 -11.09 3.59 13.87
N GLU A 76 -10.23 4.59 13.99
CA GLU A 76 -10.60 5.94 14.46
C GLU A 76 -10.99 6.86 13.30
N THR A 77 -10.27 6.78 12.17
CA THR A 77 -10.40 7.72 11.05
C THR A 77 -11.15 7.17 9.85
N GLY A 78 -11.34 5.85 9.76
CA GLY A 78 -11.96 5.20 8.61
C GLY A 78 -11.10 5.17 7.35
N ARG A 79 -9.82 5.58 7.44
CA ARG A 79 -8.97 5.77 6.27
C ARG A 79 -8.32 4.48 5.81
N CYS A 80 -8.48 4.17 4.53
CA CYS A 80 -7.82 3.04 3.88
C CYS A 80 -6.34 3.35 3.61
N THR A 81 -5.48 2.33 3.78
CA THR A 81 -4.07 2.44 3.38
C THR A 81 -3.93 2.10 1.91
N CYS A 82 -3.89 3.12 1.04
CA CYS A 82 -3.80 2.94 -0.40
C CYS A 82 -2.40 2.56 -0.88
N LYS A 83 -2.34 1.80 -1.98
CA LYS A 83 -1.13 1.61 -2.78
C LYS A 83 -0.62 2.95 -3.32
N PRO A 84 0.67 3.06 -3.68
CA PRO A 84 1.27 4.34 -4.07
C PRO A 84 0.57 5.10 -5.20
N LEU A 85 0.02 4.39 -6.19
CA LEU A 85 -0.74 4.98 -7.31
C LEU A 85 -2.24 4.67 -7.22
N ALA A 86 -2.79 4.49 -6.02
CA ALA A 86 -4.22 4.41 -5.78
C ALA A 86 -4.67 5.59 -4.91
N VAL A 87 -5.79 6.21 -5.25
CA VAL A 87 -6.31 7.43 -4.61
C VAL A 87 -7.81 7.35 -4.36
N GLY A 88 -8.31 8.28 -3.54
CA GLY A 88 -9.69 8.32 -3.05
C GLY A 88 -9.80 7.72 -1.64
N SER A 89 -10.91 8.00 -0.94
CA SER A 89 -11.16 7.49 0.42
C SER A 89 -11.09 5.96 0.50
N GLY A 90 -11.65 5.27 -0.50
CA GLY A 90 -11.64 3.82 -0.62
C GLY A 90 -10.55 3.24 -1.53
N CYS A 91 -9.53 4.01 -1.93
CA CYS A 91 -8.47 3.57 -2.86
C CYS A 91 -8.98 3.01 -4.21
N SER A 92 -10.14 3.46 -4.68
CA SER A 92 -10.83 2.90 -5.85
C SER A 92 -10.43 3.54 -7.19
N ARG A 93 -9.59 4.58 -7.18
CA ARG A 93 -9.26 5.37 -8.37
C ARG A 93 -7.76 5.46 -8.59
N CYS A 94 -7.38 5.63 -9.84
CA CYS A 94 -6.02 5.98 -10.21
C CYS A 94 -5.85 7.51 -10.20
N PRO A 95 -4.68 8.04 -9.77
CA PRO A 95 -4.38 9.46 -9.94
C PRO A 95 -4.23 9.81 -11.42
N SER A 96 -4.31 11.10 -11.74
CA SER A 96 -4.07 11.62 -13.08
C SER A 96 -2.72 11.14 -13.63
N GLY A 97 -2.71 10.73 -14.90
CA GLY A 97 -1.51 10.15 -15.54
C GLY A 97 -1.33 8.65 -15.29
N SER A 98 -2.30 7.99 -14.66
CA SER A 98 -2.33 6.53 -14.47
C SER A 98 -3.73 5.94 -14.71
N ARG A 99 -3.77 4.63 -14.94
CA ARG A 99 -4.96 3.86 -15.33
C ARG A 99 -4.93 2.45 -14.73
N ASP A 100 -6.01 1.70 -14.96
CA ASP A 100 -6.12 0.27 -14.69
C ASP A 100 -5.70 -0.11 -13.27
N LEU A 101 -6.56 0.13 -12.30
CA LEU A 101 -6.32 -0.36 -10.94
C LEU A 101 -6.40 -1.90 -10.91
N ALA A 102 -5.42 -2.58 -10.29
CA ALA A 102 -5.45 -4.03 -10.15
C ALA A 102 -4.77 -4.53 -8.87
N ALA A 103 -5.36 -5.56 -8.25
CA ALA A 103 -4.85 -6.20 -7.03
C ALA A 103 -3.42 -6.74 -7.18
N GLY A 104 -3.11 -7.38 -8.31
CA GLY A 104 -1.77 -7.92 -8.59
C GLY A 104 -0.68 -6.86 -8.87
N ARG A 105 -1.02 -5.56 -8.89
CA ARG A 105 -0.06 -4.48 -9.13
C ARG A 105 0.37 -3.88 -7.80
N TRP A 106 1.66 -3.91 -7.51
CA TRP A 106 2.23 -3.34 -6.29
C TRP A 106 1.98 -1.83 -6.16
N LEU A 107 1.99 -1.10 -7.28
CA LEU A 107 1.64 0.33 -7.33
C LEU A 107 0.13 0.59 -7.34
N GLY A 108 -0.69 -0.43 -7.62
CA GLY A 108 -2.13 -0.30 -7.83
C GLY A 108 -2.46 -0.02 -9.30
N CYS A 109 -2.01 1.12 -9.83
CA CYS A 109 -2.28 1.56 -11.20
C CYS A 109 -1.04 1.49 -12.10
N LEU A 110 -1.26 1.49 -13.41
CA LEU A 110 -0.21 1.65 -14.43
C LEU A 110 -0.15 3.10 -14.92
N PRO A 111 1.05 3.62 -15.24
CA PRO A 111 1.14 4.90 -15.93
C PRO A 111 0.43 4.85 -17.29
N CYS A 112 -0.10 6.00 -17.73
CA CYS A 112 -0.72 6.12 -19.05
C CYS A 112 0.26 5.80 -20.18
N GLY A 113 1.53 6.24 -20.04
CA GLY A 113 2.57 6.04 -21.05
C GLY A 113 2.42 6.94 -22.28
N CYS A 114 1.84 8.13 -22.13
CA CYS A 114 1.76 9.12 -23.22
C CYS A 114 3.16 9.58 -23.63
N ASP A 115 3.43 9.64 -24.93
CA ASP A 115 4.69 10.11 -25.48
C ASP A 115 4.90 11.58 -25.10
N THR A 116 6.02 11.87 -24.45
CA THR A 116 6.30 13.22 -23.92
C THR A 116 6.47 14.27 -25.02
N ALA A 117 6.82 13.86 -26.24
CA ALA A 117 7.01 14.77 -27.34
C ALA A 117 5.74 14.94 -28.19
N GLY A 118 4.89 13.91 -28.29
CA GLY A 118 3.68 13.93 -29.10
C GLY A 118 2.37 14.21 -28.36
N SER A 119 2.37 14.18 -27.02
CA SER A 119 1.18 14.44 -26.20
C SER A 119 1.19 15.82 -25.54
N LEU A 120 0.00 16.33 -25.20
CA LEU A 120 -0.19 17.54 -24.41
C LEU A 120 0.21 17.37 -22.93
N GLY A 121 0.46 16.13 -22.49
CA GLY A 121 0.85 15.81 -21.13
C GLY A 121 0.68 14.33 -20.80
N PRO A 122 0.99 13.93 -19.56
CA PRO A 122 1.01 12.53 -19.13
C PRO A 122 -0.39 11.94 -18.90
N ASN A 123 -1.44 12.76 -18.95
CA ASN A 123 -2.80 12.37 -18.61
C ASN A 123 -3.47 11.64 -19.77
N CYS A 124 -4.24 10.59 -19.44
CA CYS A 124 -5.04 9.85 -20.40
C CYS A 124 -6.48 9.71 -19.91
N VAL A 125 -7.38 9.50 -20.86
CA VAL A 125 -8.80 9.21 -20.61
C VAL A 125 -9.11 7.79 -21.07
N ALA A 126 -10.24 7.24 -20.60
CA ALA A 126 -10.71 5.95 -21.09
C ALA A 126 -10.90 5.99 -22.61
N ALA A 127 -10.46 4.94 -23.30
CA ALA A 127 -10.60 4.88 -24.74
C ALA A 127 -12.09 4.77 -25.14
N PRO A 128 -12.51 5.31 -26.30
CA PRO A 128 -13.92 5.33 -26.72
C PRO A 128 -14.52 3.94 -26.92
N ASP A 129 -13.68 2.95 -27.22
CA ASP A 129 -14.04 1.53 -27.37
C ASP A 129 -14.16 0.81 -26.01
N GLY A 130 -13.92 1.50 -24.90
CA GLY A 130 -13.94 0.95 -23.55
C GLY A 130 -12.72 0.11 -23.19
N VAL A 131 -11.72 0.00 -24.09
CA VAL A 131 -10.55 -0.85 -23.87
C VAL A 131 -9.29 -0.01 -23.75
N GLY A 132 -8.78 0.10 -22.52
CA GLY A 132 -7.55 0.84 -22.21
C GLY A 132 -7.77 2.35 -22.18
N SER A 133 -6.74 3.09 -22.60
CA SER A 133 -6.73 4.55 -22.51
C SER A 133 -6.22 5.22 -23.79
N VAL A 134 -6.57 6.48 -23.96
CA VAL A 134 -6.08 7.36 -25.03
C VAL A 134 -5.53 8.65 -24.44
N CYS A 135 -4.40 9.10 -24.96
CA CYS A 135 -3.73 10.35 -24.61
C CYS A 135 -4.23 11.50 -25.50
N ALA A 136 -4.14 12.73 -25.00
CA ALA A 136 -4.44 13.91 -25.79
C ALA A 136 -3.19 14.30 -26.62
N CYS A 137 -3.25 14.12 -27.94
CA CYS A 137 -2.13 14.44 -28.83
C CYS A 137 -2.04 15.95 -29.11
N LEU A 138 -0.83 16.42 -29.43
CA LEU A 138 -0.57 17.86 -29.64
C LEU A 138 -1.36 18.46 -30.80
N ASN A 139 -1.45 17.74 -31.93
CA ASN A 139 -2.12 18.18 -33.15
C ASN A 139 -2.47 16.97 -34.03
N ASP A 140 -3.15 17.22 -35.15
CA ASP A 140 -3.58 16.20 -36.12
C ASP A 140 -2.42 15.53 -36.87
N SER A 141 -1.18 16.03 -36.71
CA SER A 141 0.02 15.42 -37.27
C SER A 141 0.58 14.29 -36.40
N VAL A 142 0.08 14.12 -35.17
CA VAL A 142 0.46 13.05 -34.24
C VAL A 142 -0.72 12.11 -34.03
N ALA A 143 -0.44 10.80 -34.08
CA ALA A 143 -1.44 9.75 -34.00
C ALA A 143 -1.01 8.64 -33.03
N GLY A 144 -1.93 7.69 -32.82
CA GLY A 144 -1.76 6.59 -31.87
C GLY A 144 -2.41 6.89 -30.53
N ARG A 145 -2.66 5.84 -29.74
CA ARG A 145 -3.28 5.99 -28.41
C ARG A 145 -2.34 6.67 -27.42
N LEU A 146 -1.04 6.56 -27.65
CA LEU A 146 0.01 7.13 -26.83
C LEU A 146 0.65 8.37 -27.47
N CYS A 147 0.16 8.80 -28.64
CA CYS A 147 0.73 9.93 -29.40
C CYS A 147 2.20 9.72 -29.80
N ASP A 148 2.58 8.47 -30.11
CA ASP A 148 3.94 7.98 -30.29
C ASP A 148 4.37 7.86 -31.77
N ARG A 149 3.50 8.24 -32.71
CA ARG A 149 3.75 8.10 -34.15
C ARG A 149 3.14 9.25 -34.94
N PRO A 150 3.68 9.57 -36.13
CA PRO A 150 3.05 10.54 -37.01
C PRO A 150 1.71 10.01 -37.52
N ALA A 151 0.78 10.94 -37.77
CA ALA A 151 -0.42 10.67 -38.53
C ALA A 151 -0.08 10.31 -39.98
N SER A 152 -1.05 9.73 -40.70
CA SER A 152 -0.88 9.42 -42.12
C SER A 152 -0.47 10.67 -42.90
N GLU A 153 0.44 10.51 -43.86
CA GLU A 153 1.00 11.59 -44.68
C GLU A 153 1.75 12.70 -43.91
N HIS A 154 2.06 12.49 -42.63
CA HIS A 154 2.85 13.41 -41.83
C HIS A 154 4.24 12.84 -41.53
N PHE A 155 5.23 13.73 -41.44
CA PHE A 155 6.61 13.37 -41.13
C PHE A 155 6.99 13.91 -39.75
N TRP A 156 7.44 13.01 -38.86
CA TRP A 156 8.00 13.34 -37.55
C TRP A 156 9.52 13.12 -37.58
N PRO A 157 10.36 14.18 -37.66
CA PRO A 157 11.80 14.01 -37.68
C PRO A 157 12.30 13.44 -36.35
N GLY A 158 12.90 12.25 -36.38
CA GLY A 158 13.61 11.69 -35.24
C GLY A 158 15.06 12.19 -35.14
N LEU A 159 15.70 11.93 -34.00
CA LEU A 159 17.13 12.25 -33.76
C LEU A 159 18.09 11.64 -34.82
N GLY A 160 17.67 10.59 -35.52
CA GLY A 160 18.46 9.98 -36.61
C GLY A 160 18.49 10.79 -37.90
N GLN A 161 17.46 11.60 -38.18
CA GLN A 161 17.41 12.40 -39.41
C GLN A 161 18.27 13.68 -39.30
N HIS A 162 18.52 14.17 -38.08
CA HIS A 162 19.37 15.34 -37.84
C HIS A 162 20.87 15.08 -38.08
N ARG A 163 21.29 13.84 -38.38
CA ARG A 163 22.70 13.52 -38.69
C ARG A 163 23.08 13.87 -40.14
N ILE A 164 22.12 13.88 -41.07
CA ILE A 164 22.42 14.02 -42.50
C ILE A 164 22.60 15.49 -42.93
N GLU A 165 21.97 16.43 -42.21
CA GLU A 165 22.06 17.88 -42.47
C GLU A 165 23.45 18.47 -42.13
N PHE A 166 24.21 17.83 -41.24
CA PHE A 166 25.57 18.28 -40.87
C PHE A 166 26.67 17.68 -41.74
N GLU A 167 26.46 16.50 -42.32
CA GLU A 167 27.46 15.83 -43.18
C GLU A 167 27.47 16.36 -44.62
N THR A 168 26.50 17.17 -45.03
CA THR A 168 26.36 17.70 -46.40
C THR A 168 26.70 19.18 -46.59
N SER A 169 27.23 19.87 -45.57
CA SER A 169 27.80 21.23 -45.74
C SER A 169 29.24 21.26 -46.29
N ALA A 170 29.86 20.10 -46.52
CA ALA A 170 31.17 20.02 -47.17
C ALA A 170 31.03 19.54 -48.62
N ARG A 171 31.28 20.48 -49.54
CA ARG A 171 31.60 20.32 -50.98
C ARG A 171 30.47 20.72 -51.94
N ILE A 172 30.24 22.03 -51.99
CA ILE A 172 29.88 22.69 -53.25
C ILE A 172 31.21 22.87 -54.01
N PRO A 173 31.38 22.29 -55.22
CA PRO A 173 32.59 22.42 -56.04
C PRO A 173 32.84 23.84 -56.53
#